data_AF-A0A9P7HJ58-F1
#
_entry.id   AF-A0A9P7HJ58-F1
#
_cell.length_a   1.000
_cell.length_b   1.000
_cell.length_c   1.000
_cell.angle_alpha   90.00
_cell.angle_beta   90.00
_cell.angle_gamma   90.00
#
_symmetry.space_group_name_H-M   'P 1'
#
loop_
_entity.id
_entity.type
_entity.pdbx_description
1 polymer ?
#
loop_
_entity_poly.entity_id
_entity_poly.type
_entity_poly.pdbx_seq_one_letter_code
_entity_poly.pdbx_strand_id
1 'polypeptide(L)'
;MGKIGAPYTSRVVDFTGVYQQHLRDLMAWVENNVTPPTPTNYTVVEGQVEVPLSASARKGIQPVVGLVVDDSKRTQVAPGEEKEFHVKVQVPDRY
;
A
#
# COMPACT_ATOMS: atom_id res chain seq x y z
N MET A 1 -25.19 -2.73 -6.26
CA MET A 1 -24.65 -4.12 -6.22
C MET A 1 -25.74 -5.08 -5.76
N GLY A 2 -25.90 -6.23 -6.42
CA GLY A 2 -26.73 -7.33 -5.92
C GLY A 2 -26.16 -7.91 -4.62
N LYS A 3 -26.99 -8.57 -3.80
CA LYS A 3 -26.53 -9.19 -2.55
C LYS A 3 -25.49 -10.27 -2.86
N ILE A 4 -24.30 -10.14 -2.28
CA ILE A 4 -23.24 -11.15 -2.37
C ILE A 4 -23.45 -12.15 -1.23
N GLY A 5 -23.69 -13.41 -1.58
CA GLY A 5 -23.84 -14.50 -0.61
C GLY A 5 -22.51 -14.89 0.04
N ALA A 6 -22.58 -15.45 1.24
CA ALA A 6 -21.42 -16.11 1.87
C ALA A 6 -20.93 -17.26 0.97
N PRO A 7 -19.61 -17.55 0.90
CA PRO A 7 -18.52 -17.03 1.74
C PRO A 7 -17.72 -15.86 1.14
N TYR A 8 -18.21 -15.23 0.07
CA TYR A 8 -17.42 -14.27 -0.72
C TYR A 8 -17.35 -12.85 -0.13
N THR A 9 -18.15 -12.56 0.90
CA THR A 9 -18.25 -11.22 1.51
C THR A 9 -16.94 -10.73 2.10
N SER A 10 -16.06 -11.61 2.58
CA SER A 10 -14.73 -11.25 3.12
C SER A 10 -13.73 -10.80 2.05
N ARG A 11 -14.03 -11.00 0.76
CA ARG A 11 -13.20 -10.60 -0.38
C ARG A 11 -13.73 -9.36 -1.08
N VAL A 12 -14.84 -8.80 -0.61
CA VAL A 12 -15.47 -7.63 -1.20
C VAL A 12 -15.06 -6.41 -0.38
N VAL A 13 -14.36 -5.49 -1.04
CA VAL A 13 -14.05 -4.19 -0.47
C VAL A 13 -15.06 -3.20 -1.02
N ASP A 14 -15.87 -2.60 -0.15
CA ASP A 14 -16.71 -1.47 -0.55
C ASP A 14 -15.81 -0.25 -0.78
N PHE A 15 -15.69 0.15 -2.05
CA PHE A 15 -14.88 1.29 -2.47
C PHE A 15 -15.75 2.49 -2.88
N THR A 16 -17.07 2.43 -2.71
CA THR A 16 -18.01 3.45 -3.21
C THR A 16 -17.70 4.82 -2.63
N GLY A 17 -17.48 4.90 -1.31
CA GLY A 17 -17.16 6.16 -0.64
C GLY A 17 -15.83 6.76 -1.14
N VAL A 18 -14.83 5.92 -1.37
CA VAL A 18 -13.51 6.33 -1.88
C VAL A 18 -13.62 6.83 -3.32
N TYR A 19 -14.35 6.14 -4.18
CA TYR A 19 -14.63 6.57 -5.56
C TYR A 19 -15.31 7.94 -5.61
N GLN A 20 -16.36 8.14 -4.81
CA GLN A 20 -17.06 9.43 -4.77
C GLN A 20 -16.16 10.57 -4.29
N GLN A 21 -15.27 10.29 -3.33
CA GLN A 21 -14.31 11.29 -2.87
C GLN A 21 -13.30 11.64 -3.97
N HIS A 22 -12.76 10.66 -4.67
CA HIS A 22 -11.84 10.90 -5.78
C HIS A 22 -12.45 11.77 -6.89
N LEU A 23 -13.74 11.57 -7.21
CA LEU A 23 -14.43 12.44 -8.17
C LEU A 23 -14.57 13.88 -7.66
N ARG A 24 -14.88 14.07 -6.37
CA ARG A 24 -14.96 15.41 -5.77
C ARG A 24 -13.61 16.11 -5.77
N ASP A 25 -12.54 15.40 -5.43
CA ASP A 25 -11.19 15.96 -5.44
C ASP A 25 -10.76 16.34 -6.87
N LEU A 26 -11.13 15.53 -7.87
CA LEU A 26 -10.92 15.83 -9.28
C LEU A 26 -11.68 17.09 -9.72
N MET A 27 -12.97 17.21 -9.38
CA MET A 27 -13.77 18.41 -9.68
C MET A 27 -13.17 19.65 -9.02
N ALA A 28 -12.79 19.57 -7.74
CA ALA A 28 -12.14 20.68 -7.03
C ALA A 28 -10.83 21.11 -7.71
N TRP A 29 -10.04 20.17 -8.20
CA TRP A 29 -8.82 20.47 -8.95
C TRP A 29 -9.10 21.15 -10.30
N VAL A 30 -10.01 20.59 -11.10
CA VAL A 30 -10.29 21.08 -12.46
C VAL A 30 -11.07 22.39 -12.47
N GLU A 31 -12.07 22.53 -11.59
CA GLU A 31 -13.00 23.66 -11.61
C GLU A 31 -12.52 24.82 -10.73
N ASN A 32 -11.83 24.51 -9.62
CA ASN A 32 -11.49 25.48 -8.59
C ASN A 32 -9.98 25.60 -8.35
N ASN A 33 -9.15 24.94 -9.16
CA ASN A 33 -7.69 24.95 -9.05
C ASN A 33 -7.15 24.53 -7.66
N VAL A 34 -7.92 23.70 -6.94
CA VAL A 34 -7.51 23.16 -5.64
C VAL A 34 -6.48 22.07 -5.88
N THR A 35 -5.25 22.28 -5.41
CA THR A 35 -4.16 21.31 -5.60
C THR A 35 -4.46 20.03 -4.81
N PRO A 36 -4.41 18.84 -5.45
CA PRO A 36 -4.63 17.58 -4.75
C PRO A 36 -3.48 17.26 -3.78
N PRO A 37 -3.70 16.34 -2.81
CA PRO A 37 -2.62 15.81 -1.98
C PRO A 37 -1.47 15.26 -2.83
N THR A 38 -0.25 15.36 -2.31
CA THR A 38 0.97 14.87 -2.98
C THR A 38 0.79 13.37 -3.21
N PRO A 39 0.88 12.93 -4.46
CA PRO A 39 0.69 11.53 -4.78
C PRO A 39 1.83 10.68 -4.21
N THR A 40 1.57 9.38 -4.09
CA THR A 40 2.64 8.39 -3.95
C THR A 40 3.60 8.54 -5.13
N ASN A 41 4.89 8.52 -4.84
CA ASN A 41 5.91 8.50 -5.87
C ASN A 41 5.95 7.10 -6.50
N TYR A 42 5.78 7.01 -7.81
CA TYR A 42 5.84 5.76 -8.56
C TYR A 42 6.30 6.00 -10.00
N THR A 43 6.80 4.96 -10.62
CA THR A 43 7.09 4.91 -12.07
C THR A 43 6.27 3.78 -12.70
N VAL A 44 6.00 3.89 -14.00
CA VAL A 44 5.38 2.79 -14.76
C VAL A 44 6.41 2.28 -15.75
N VAL A 45 6.84 1.03 -15.55
CA VAL A 45 7.84 0.36 -16.38
C VAL A 45 7.16 -0.87 -16.98
N GLU A 46 7.04 -0.93 -18.30
CA GLU A 46 6.43 -2.06 -19.02
C GLU A 46 5.01 -2.42 -18.55
N GLY A 47 4.22 -1.41 -18.15
CA GLY A 47 2.86 -1.60 -17.62
C GLY A 47 2.80 -2.01 -16.14
N GLN A 48 3.95 -2.17 -15.49
CA GLN A 48 4.06 -2.43 -14.06
C GLN A 48 4.21 -1.11 -13.31
N VAL A 49 3.44 -0.93 -12.23
CA VAL A 49 3.66 0.17 -11.28
C VAL A 49 4.80 -0.20 -10.34
N GLU A 50 5.87 0.56 -10.37
CA GLU A 50 7.01 0.44 -9.47
C GLU A 50 6.97 1.55 -8.42
N VAL A 51 7.01 1.16 -7.15
CA VAL A 51 7.07 2.08 -6.00
C VAL A 51 8.43 2.00 -5.32
N PRO A 52 8.99 3.11 -4.79
CA PRO A 52 10.25 3.11 -4.07
C PRO A 52 10.29 2.10 -2.92
N LEU A 53 11.48 1.60 -2.59
CA LEU A 53 11.62 0.62 -1.49
C LEU A 53 11.47 1.25 -0.11
N SER A 54 11.82 2.52 0.08
CA SER A 54 11.70 3.19 1.39
C SER A 54 10.37 3.91 1.54
N ALA A 55 9.82 3.89 2.75
CA ALA A 55 8.57 4.59 3.03
C ALA A 55 8.68 6.11 2.84
N SER A 56 9.81 6.72 3.19
CA SER A 56 10.05 8.15 2.98
C SER A 56 10.04 8.56 1.51
N ALA A 57 10.59 7.72 0.62
CA ALA A 57 10.60 7.98 -0.81
C ALA A 57 9.24 7.75 -1.49
N ARG A 58 8.40 6.86 -0.93
CA ARG A 58 7.03 6.61 -1.42
C ARG A 58 6.14 7.82 -1.26
N LYS A 59 6.34 8.65 -0.22
CA LYS A 59 5.38 9.68 0.21
C LYS A 59 3.99 9.08 0.50
N GLY A 60 3.00 9.93 0.76
CA GLY A 60 1.61 9.49 0.99
C GLY A 60 1.45 8.66 2.26
N ILE A 61 0.53 7.69 2.25
CA ILE A 61 0.12 6.96 3.47
C ILE A 61 0.58 5.49 3.50
N GLN A 62 1.23 4.98 2.45
CA GLN A 62 1.52 3.55 2.33
C GLN A 62 2.76 3.14 3.14
N PRO A 63 2.63 2.26 4.14
CA PRO A 63 3.77 1.74 4.88
C PRO A 63 4.58 0.73 4.07
N VAL A 64 5.83 0.52 4.48
CA VAL A 64 6.70 -0.55 4.00
C VAL A 64 7.01 -1.49 5.15
N VAL A 65 6.87 -2.79 4.92
CA VAL A 65 7.21 -3.83 5.88
C VAL A 65 8.29 -4.72 5.28
N GLY A 66 9.39 -4.87 6.00
CA GLY A 66 10.45 -5.83 5.71
C GLY A 66 10.49 -6.90 6.78
N LEU A 67 10.57 -8.16 6.35
CA LEU A 67 10.75 -9.32 7.23
C LEU A 67 12.14 -9.91 6.94
N VAL A 68 12.94 -10.09 7.98
CA VAL A 68 14.27 -10.70 7.89
C VAL A 68 14.45 -11.77 8.96
N VAL A 69 15.32 -12.74 8.66
CA VAL A 69 15.75 -13.82 9.55
C VAL A 69 17.26 -13.97 9.35
N ASP A 70 18.03 -14.01 10.42
CA ASP A 70 19.51 -14.01 10.36
C ASP A 70 20.05 -12.91 9.42
N ASP A 71 19.50 -11.68 9.52
CA ASP A 71 19.80 -10.51 8.65
C ASP A 71 19.58 -10.73 7.12
N SER A 72 18.88 -11.78 6.74
CA SER A 72 18.60 -12.17 5.36
C SER A 72 17.10 -12.33 5.09
N LYS A 73 16.69 -12.31 3.82
CA LYS A 73 15.32 -12.67 3.41
C LYS A 73 15.07 -14.19 3.37
N ARG A 74 16.14 -14.98 3.50
CA ARG A 74 16.11 -16.44 3.42
C ARG A 74 17.15 -17.02 4.38
N THR A 75 16.74 -18.04 5.13
CA THR A 75 17.63 -18.90 5.92
C THR A 75 17.30 -20.37 5.63
N GLN A 76 18.20 -21.27 5.98
CA GLN A 76 17.96 -22.72 5.97
C GLN A 76 17.98 -23.19 7.43
N VAL A 77 17.06 -24.09 7.78
CA VAL A 77 16.89 -24.58 9.15
C VAL A 77 16.87 -26.10 9.19
N ALA A 78 17.42 -26.68 10.25
CA ALA A 78 17.27 -28.09 10.55
C ALA A 78 15.89 -28.38 11.18
N PRO A 79 15.39 -29.62 11.11
CA PRO A 79 14.17 -30.00 11.82
C PRO A 79 14.26 -29.71 13.32
N GLY A 80 13.30 -28.95 13.85
CA GLY A 80 13.25 -28.56 15.26
C GLY A 80 14.10 -27.34 15.63
N GLU A 81 14.80 -26.74 14.67
CA GLU A 81 15.52 -25.48 14.89
C GLU A 81 14.56 -24.29 14.91
N GLU A 82 14.63 -23.48 15.97
CA GLU A 82 13.87 -22.24 16.10
C GLU A 82 14.65 -21.06 15.50
N LYS A 83 13.94 -20.16 14.83
CA LYS A 83 14.50 -18.92 14.27
C LYS A 83 13.66 -17.72 14.67
N GLU A 84 14.35 -16.64 15.02
CA GLU A 84 13.71 -15.36 15.27
C GLU A 84 13.56 -14.60 13.95
N PHE A 85 12.33 -14.13 13.69
CA PHE A 85 12.05 -13.26 12.57
C PHE A 85 11.92 -11.82 13.06
N HIS A 86 12.70 -10.92 12.45
CA HIS A 86 12.62 -9.51 12.73
C HIS A 86 11.78 -8.80 11.68
N VAL A 87 10.78 -8.05 12.15
CA VAL A 87 9.94 -7.20 11.31
C VAL A 87 10.41 -5.76 11.45
N LYS A 88 10.78 -5.15 10.32
CA LYS A 88 11.04 -3.72 10.21
C LYS A 88 9.88 -3.03 9.51
N VAL A 89 9.20 -2.15 10.22
CA VAL A 89 8.10 -1.34 9.66
C VAL A 89 8.58 0.10 9.48
N GLN A 90 8.29 0.67 8.32
CA GLN A 90 8.51 2.08 8.02
C GLN A 90 7.19 2.69 7.57
N VAL A 91 6.83 3.83 8.13
CA VAL A 91 5.68 4.63 7.71
C VAL A 91 6.21 5.88 7.03
N PRO A 92 5.62 6.35 5.92
CA PRO A 92 6.02 7.63 5.34
C PRO A 92 5.82 8.77 6.35
N ASP A 93 6.56 9.86 6.18
CA ASP A 93 6.40 11.03 7.03
C ASP A 93 4.95 11.53 6.98
N ARG A 94 4.44 11.98 8.13
CA ARG A 94 3.08 12.49 8.23
C ARG A 94 2.95 13.74 7.39
N TYR A 95 1.88 13.76 6.61
CA TYR A 95 1.43 14.89 5.80
C TYR A 95 1.10 16.10 6.67
#